data_AF-A0A3D0TVM1-F1
#
_entry.id   AF-A0A3D0TVM1-F1
#
_cell.length_a   1.000
_cell.length_b   1.000
_cell.length_c   1.000
_cell.angle_alpha   90.00
_cell.angle_beta   90.00
_cell.angle_gamma   90.00
#
_symmetry.space_group_name_H-M   'P 1'
#
loop_
_entity.id
_entity.type
_entity.pdbx_description
1 polymer ?
#
loop_
_entity_poly.entity_id
_entity_poly.type
_entity_poly.pdbx_seq_one_letter_code
_entity_poly.pdbx_strand_id
1 'polypeptide(L)'
;GADSAGAEYGHHLRPVGDDALAGAVRDAAGVFRPADSAGVFDGSDAAFERTRLEPLGDGAVGVEIDGDVVAGFPTPSRKLELYSETLADWGWPEYATPTWIPSHVHHESLDLAGDERILVPTFRIPTLIHTRSANAKWLTEISHRHPLWIHPSDAEQLGIDVGGLVRVRTAAGHFVIPAWRTQGIRPGVVAASHHMGRWRLDGAGGAGGAGRDSGDAGQADAAWAAGAVTLQRDGTVWRLRR
;
A
#
# COMPACT_ATOMS: atom_id res chain seq x y z
N GLY A 1 9.90 2.91 44.59
CA GLY A 1 10.33 1.75 43.78
C GLY A 1 9.24 1.35 42.80
N ALA A 2 8.99 2.21 41.82
CA ALA A 2 8.06 1.96 40.73
C ALA A 2 8.57 2.75 39.52
N ASP A 3 9.68 2.32 38.92
CA ASP A 3 10.32 3.15 37.88
C ASP A 3 11.16 2.36 36.86
N SER A 4 10.64 1.24 36.36
CA SER A 4 11.31 0.55 35.23
C SER A 4 10.37 -0.11 34.22
N ALA A 5 9.05 0.05 34.36
CA ALA A 5 8.06 -0.47 33.40
C ALA A 5 7.32 0.64 32.61
N GLY A 6 7.56 1.92 32.89
CA GLY A 6 6.86 3.06 32.28
C GLY A 6 7.57 3.77 31.12
N ALA A 7 8.81 3.39 30.81
CA ALA A 7 9.69 4.17 29.92
C ALA A 7 9.46 3.95 28.41
N GLU A 8 8.82 2.85 28.00
CA GLU A 8 8.73 2.49 26.57
C GLU A 8 7.76 3.40 25.80
N TYR A 9 6.70 3.89 26.45
CA TYR A 9 5.66 4.72 25.82
C TYR A 9 5.72 6.21 26.19
N GLY A 10 6.68 6.62 27.03
CA GLY A 10 6.80 7.98 27.56
C GLY A 10 7.77 8.90 26.80
N HIS A 11 8.30 8.49 25.64
CA HIS A 11 9.31 9.27 24.90
C HIS A 11 8.89 10.73 24.65
N HIS A 12 7.60 10.95 24.37
CA HIS A 12 7.01 12.26 24.11
C HIS A 12 6.91 13.15 25.37
N LEU A 13 7.04 12.58 26.57
CA LEU A 13 7.07 13.33 27.84
C LEU A 13 8.48 13.64 28.31
N ARG A 14 9.51 13.29 27.53
CA ARG A 14 10.90 13.57 27.89
C ARG A 14 11.11 15.09 27.98
N PRO A 15 11.69 15.60 29.08
CA PRO A 15 12.07 17.01 29.17
C PRO A 15 13.01 17.41 28.03
N VAL A 16 12.86 18.63 27.53
CA VAL A 16 13.76 19.22 26.52
C VAL A 16 14.80 20.06 27.26
N GLY A 17 16.08 19.84 26.95
CA GLY A 17 17.16 20.64 27.53
C GLY A 17 17.26 22.03 26.89
N ASP A 18 17.78 22.99 27.65
CA ASP A 18 17.90 24.40 27.23
C ASP A 18 18.66 24.57 25.90
N ASP A 19 19.67 23.74 25.65
CA ASP A 19 20.45 23.76 24.40
C ASP A 19 19.58 23.49 23.17
N ALA A 20 18.56 22.63 23.28
CA ALA A 20 17.64 22.32 22.19
C ALA A 20 16.56 23.41 22.01
N LEU A 21 16.26 24.18 23.06
CA LEU A 21 15.35 25.33 23.00
C LEU A 21 16.06 26.61 22.53
N ALA A 22 17.39 26.63 22.53
CA ALA A 22 18.17 27.79 22.12
C ALA A 22 17.83 28.21 20.67
N GLY A 23 17.32 29.43 20.51
CA GLY A 23 16.92 29.99 19.21
C GLY A 23 15.56 29.52 18.69
N ALA A 24 14.87 28.63 19.40
CA ALA A 24 13.48 28.30 19.12
C ALA A 24 12.52 29.34 19.70
N VAL A 25 11.49 29.70 18.95
CA VAL A 25 10.44 30.62 19.38
C VAL A 25 9.20 29.81 19.78
N ARG A 26 8.65 30.09 20.95
CA ARG A 26 7.37 29.53 21.41
C ARG A 26 6.21 30.20 20.69
N ASP A 27 5.43 29.42 19.96
CA ASP A 27 4.21 29.91 19.30
C ASP A 27 3.02 30.01 20.26
N ALA A 28 1.87 30.44 19.74
CA ALA A 28 0.64 30.60 20.52
C ALA A 28 0.08 29.28 21.08
N ALA A 29 0.41 28.14 20.45
CA ALA A 29 0.02 26.80 20.90
C ALA A 29 1.01 26.24 21.94
N GLY A 30 2.07 26.98 22.28
CA GLY A 30 3.11 26.56 23.22
C GLY A 30 4.18 25.68 22.58
N VAL A 31 4.24 25.59 21.25
CA VAL A 31 5.23 24.78 20.53
C VAL A 31 6.48 25.61 20.24
N PHE A 32 7.65 25.05 20.52
CA PHE A 32 8.94 25.69 20.31
C PHE A 32 9.47 25.34 18.92
N ARG A 33 9.62 26.35 18.06
CA ARG A 33 10.02 26.21 16.66
C ARG A 33 11.29 26.99 16.35
N PRO A 34 12.37 26.33 15.90
CA PRO A 34 13.52 26.99 15.30
C PRO A 34 13.13 27.82 14.06
N ALA A 35 13.83 28.93 13.82
CA ALA A 35 13.55 29.84 12.69
C ALA A 35 13.84 29.23 11.30
N ASP A 36 14.63 28.16 11.26
CA ASP A 36 14.96 27.33 10.11
C ASP A 36 14.09 26.07 10.02
N SER A 37 13.15 25.85 10.92
CA SER A 37 12.27 24.67 10.87
C SER A 37 11.25 24.76 9.72
N ALA A 38 10.83 23.60 9.21
CA ALA A 38 9.76 23.52 8.21
C ALA A 38 8.41 24.00 8.74
N GLY A 39 8.17 23.89 10.05
CA GLY A 39 6.93 24.33 10.70
C GLY A 39 6.70 25.85 10.70
N VAL A 40 7.69 26.65 10.29
CA VAL A 40 7.56 28.10 10.11
C VAL A 40 7.73 28.54 8.64
N PHE A 41 7.68 27.58 7.71
CA PHE A 41 7.79 27.87 6.28
C PHE A 41 6.56 28.62 5.78
N ASP A 42 6.78 29.78 5.15
CA ASP A 42 5.73 30.70 4.67
C ASP A 42 5.55 30.67 3.15
N GLY A 43 6.27 29.78 2.44
CA GLY A 43 6.22 29.69 0.99
C GLY A 43 7.16 30.65 0.25
N SER A 44 7.89 31.52 0.94
CA SER A 44 8.80 32.48 0.31
C SER A 44 10.16 31.86 -0.07
N ASP A 45 10.82 32.38 -1.10
CA ASP A 45 12.17 31.95 -1.50
C ASP A 45 13.18 32.14 -0.36
N ALA A 46 13.05 33.24 0.41
CA ALA A 46 13.91 33.50 1.56
C ALA A 46 13.70 32.50 2.71
N ALA A 47 12.49 31.94 2.87
CA ALA A 47 12.25 30.82 3.76
C ALA A 47 12.83 29.53 3.18
N PHE A 48 12.65 29.29 1.89
CA PHE A 48 13.15 28.09 1.22
C PHE A 48 14.68 27.92 1.40
N GLU A 49 15.45 28.99 1.22
CA GLU A 49 16.92 28.95 1.36
C GLU A 49 17.41 28.64 2.78
N ARG A 50 16.63 29.01 3.81
CA ARG A 50 17.00 28.80 5.21
C ARG A 50 16.35 27.55 5.83
N THR A 51 15.26 27.05 5.25
CA THR A 51 14.49 25.96 5.83
C THR A 51 15.26 24.65 5.76
N ARG A 52 15.41 24.02 6.92
CA ARG A 52 16.00 22.70 7.10
C ARG A 52 14.89 21.68 7.30
N LEU A 53 14.96 20.60 6.53
CA LEU A 53 14.08 19.45 6.70
C LEU A 53 14.68 18.48 7.71
N GLU A 54 13.90 18.17 8.73
CA GLU A 54 14.25 17.10 9.67
C GLU A 54 13.74 15.75 9.15
N PRO A 55 14.41 14.62 9.48
CA PRO A 55 13.96 13.29 9.07
C PRO A 55 12.55 12.93 9.56
N LEU A 56 12.09 13.58 10.64
CA LEU A 56 10.80 13.32 11.27
C LEU A 56 10.21 14.60 11.88
N GLY A 57 8.93 14.85 11.59
CA GLY A 57 8.23 16.06 12.03
C GLY A 57 8.61 17.30 11.22
N ASP A 58 8.21 18.46 11.71
CA ASP A 58 8.38 19.76 11.04
C ASP A 58 9.57 20.58 11.57
N GLY A 59 10.42 19.97 12.41
CA GLY A 59 11.57 20.62 13.04
C GLY A 59 11.26 21.35 14.35
N ALA A 60 10.02 21.35 14.84
CA ALA A 60 9.73 21.79 16.20
C ALA A 60 10.50 20.92 17.23
N VAL A 61 10.96 21.55 18.32
CA VAL A 61 11.89 20.92 19.29
C VAL A 61 11.20 20.51 20.58
N GLY A 62 10.05 21.10 20.91
CA GLY A 62 9.31 20.80 22.12
C GLY A 62 7.96 21.51 22.19
N VAL A 63 7.20 21.21 23.24
CA VAL A 63 5.93 21.86 23.57
C VAL A 63 5.80 22.03 25.07
N GLU A 64 5.26 23.16 25.47
CA GLU A 64 4.91 23.42 26.87
C GLU A 64 3.56 22.78 27.21
N ILE A 65 3.56 21.94 28.25
CA ILE A 65 2.37 21.31 28.82
C ILE A 65 2.42 21.51 30.33
N ASP A 66 1.41 22.18 30.89
CA ASP A 66 1.29 22.44 32.33
C ASP A 66 2.53 23.09 32.98
N GLY A 67 3.28 23.88 32.21
CA GLY A 67 4.49 24.58 32.65
C GLY A 67 5.80 23.83 32.38
N ASP A 68 5.74 22.56 31.99
CA ASP A 68 6.90 21.75 31.64
C ASP A 68 7.10 21.71 30.12
N VAL A 69 8.35 21.89 29.66
CA VAL A 69 8.68 21.77 28.24
C VAL A 69 9.14 20.34 27.96
N VAL A 70 8.33 19.63 27.18
CA VAL A 70 8.57 18.23 26.81
C VAL A 70 8.76 18.08 25.31
N ALA A 71 9.39 16.98 24.91
CA ALA A 71 9.67 16.70 23.50
C ALA A 71 8.36 16.69 22.69
N GLY A 72 7.32 16.02 23.17
CA GLY A 72 6.06 15.83 22.44
C GLY A 72 6.17 14.82 21.30
N PHE A 73 5.07 14.65 20.58
CA PHE A 73 4.99 13.85 19.36
C PHE A 73 5.61 14.62 18.18
N PRO A 74 6.11 13.94 17.13
CA PRO A 74 6.62 14.61 15.94
C PRO A 74 5.48 15.09 15.01
N THR A 75 4.50 15.79 15.58
CA THR A 75 3.35 16.40 14.91
C THR A 75 3.45 17.93 15.00
N PRO A 76 2.75 18.70 14.15
CA PRO A 76 2.77 20.16 14.23
C PRO A 76 2.44 20.71 15.62
N SER A 77 1.42 20.18 16.31
CA SER A 77 1.07 20.59 17.67
C SER A 77 1.94 19.99 18.78
N ARG A 78 2.85 19.07 18.42
CA ARG A 78 3.62 18.20 19.33
C ARG A 78 2.78 17.34 20.26
N LYS A 79 1.48 17.20 19.97
CA LYS A 79 0.52 16.38 20.72
C LYS A 79 0.00 15.24 19.83
N LEU A 80 -0.75 14.33 20.42
CA LEU A 80 -1.49 13.33 19.65
C LEU A 80 -2.68 14.01 18.96
N GLU A 81 -2.60 14.17 17.65
CA GLU A 81 -3.60 14.88 16.85
C GLU A 81 -4.74 13.97 16.40
N LEU A 82 -5.92 14.13 17.03
CA LEU A 82 -7.15 13.49 16.55
C LEU A 82 -7.79 14.27 15.39
N TYR A 83 -7.49 15.56 15.30
CA TYR A 83 -7.85 16.44 14.19
C TYR A 83 -6.58 16.79 13.41
N SER A 84 -6.56 16.51 12.11
CA SER A 84 -5.43 16.82 11.22
C SER A 84 -5.67 18.15 10.51
N GLU A 85 -5.00 19.21 10.99
CA GLU A 85 -4.96 20.51 10.30
C GLU A 85 -4.38 20.36 8.89
N THR A 86 -3.38 19.50 8.71
CA THR A 86 -2.79 19.19 7.40
C THR A 86 -3.84 18.74 6.38
N LEU A 87 -4.75 17.82 6.74
CA LEU A 87 -5.80 17.38 5.83
C LEU A 87 -6.80 18.51 5.52
N ALA A 88 -7.16 19.31 6.52
CA ALA A 88 -8.05 20.46 6.32
C ALA A 88 -7.43 21.51 5.38
N ASP A 89 -6.16 21.86 5.58
CA ASP A 89 -5.43 22.81 4.76
C ASP A 89 -5.19 22.31 3.33
N TRP A 90 -5.09 20.98 3.15
CA TRP A 90 -5.03 20.34 1.84
C TRP A 90 -6.39 20.25 1.12
N GLY A 91 -7.46 20.78 1.74
CA GLY A 91 -8.78 20.86 1.16
C GLY A 91 -9.70 19.69 1.49
N TRP A 92 -9.38 18.89 2.50
CA TRP A 92 -10.15 17.71 2.93
C TRP A 92 -10.62 17.79 4.40
N PRO A 93 -11.28 18.88 4.84
CA PRO A 93 -11.68 19.05 6.23
C PRO A 93 -12.66 17.97 6.72
N GLU A 94 -13.47 17.38 5.85
CA GLU A 94 -14.37 16.27 6.16
C GLU A 94 -13.64 14.98 6.58
N TYR A 95 -12.36 14.85 6.24
CA TYR A 95 -11.50 13.71 6.60
C TYR A 95 -10.45 14.09 7.66
N ALA A 96 -10.48 15.31 8.19
CA ALA A 96 -9.54 15.77 9.22
C ALA A 96 -9.69 14.99 10.54
N THR A 97 -10.80 14.30 10.76
CA THR A 97 -11.00 13.37 11.88
C THR A 97 -11.29 11.96 11.37
N PRO A 98 -10.97 10.90 12.14
CA PRO A 98 -11.31 9.54 11.78
C PRO A 98 -12.80 9.39 11.42
N THR A 99 -13.06 8.97 10.19
CA THR A 99 -14.41 8.74 9.67
C THR A 99 -14.38 7.59 8.66
N TRP A 100 -15.57 7.15 8.23
CA TRP A 100 -15.69 6.19 7.15
C TRP A 100 -15.63 6.89 5.79
N ILE A 101 -14.83 6.34 4.87
CA ILE A 101 -14.69 6.82 3.49
C ILE A 101 -14.98 5.65 2.55
N PRO A 102 -15.93 5.78 1.60
CA PRO A 102 -16.15 4.74 0.61
C PRO A 102 -14.89 4.55 -0.27
N SER A 103 -14.54 3.30 -0.55
CA SER A 103 -13.47 2.98 -1.50
C SER A 103 -13.88 3.35 -2.92
N HIS A 104 -12.92 3.69 -3.78
CA HIS A 104 -13.10 3.89 -5.23
C HIS A 104 -13.78 2.68 -5.91
N VAL A 105 -13.61 1.49 -5.35
CA VAL A 105 -14.34 0.27 -5.73
C VAL A 105 -15.18 -0.14 -4.51
N HIS A 106 -16.49 0.07 -4.59
CA HIS A 106 -17.44 -0.24 -3.53
C HIS A 106 -18.55 -1.16 -4.05
N HIS A 107 -19.00 -2.11 -3.23
CA HIS A 107 -19.96 -3.13 -3.67
C HIS A 107 -21.32 -2.56 -4.12
N GLU A 108 -21.70 -1.38 -3.61
CA GLU A 108 -22.94 -0.70 -3.99
C GLU A 108 -22.89 -0.13 -5.41
N SER A 109 -21.69 0.08 -5.95
CA SER A 109 -21.47 0.57 -7.30
C SER A 109 -21.21 -0.56 -8.30
N LEU A 110 -21.27 -1.83 -7.86
CA LEU A 110 -21.02 -3.00 -8.70
C LEU A 110 -22.31 -3.69 -9.11
N ASP A 111 -22.37 -4.15 -10.36
CA ASP A 111 -23.37 -5.10 -10.84
C ASP A 111 -23.04 -6.52 -10.36
N LEU A 112 -23.29 -6.77 -9.07
CA LEU A 112 -23.11 -8.09 -8.46
C LEU A 112 -24.09 -9.14 -9.01
N ALA A 113 -25.21 -8.72 -9.62
CA ALA A 113 -26.14 -9.63 -10.30
C ALA A 113 -25.59 -10.08 -11.66
N GLY A 114 -24.80 -9.23 -12.31
CA GLY A 114 -24.01 -9.52 -13.50
C GLY A 114 -22.65 -10.16 -13.19
N ASP A 115 -21.64 -9.78 -13.97
CA ASP A 115 -20.30 -10.37 -13.96
C ASP A 115 -19.26 -9.61 -13.11
N GLU A 116 -19.69 -8.59 -12.36
CA GLU A 116 -18.79 -7.78 -11.55
C GLU A 116 -18.56 -8.37 -10.16
N ARG A 117 -17.31 -8.40 -9.71
CA ARG A 117 -16.91 -8.86 -8.38
C ARG A 117 -15.80 -7.97 -7.84
N ILE A 118 -15.70 -7.83 -6.52
CA ILE A 118 -14.56 -7.16 -5.89
C ILE A 118 -13.32 -8.03 -6.09
N LEU A 119 -12.29 -7.49 -6.75
CA LEU A 119 -11.00 -8.16 -6.89
C LEU A 119 -10.08 -7.80 -5.71
N VAL A 120 -9.55 -8.83 -5.03
CA VAL A 120 -8.46 -8.70 -4.06
C VAL A 120 -7.18 -9.29 -4.66
N PRO A 121 -6.33 -8.48 -5.31
CA PRO A 121 -5.13 -8.98 -5.99
C PRO A 121 -3.89 -9.04 -5.09
N THR A 122 -3.98 -8.57 -3.84
CA THR A 122 -2.82 -8.29 -2.97
C THR A 122 -2.64 -9.27 -1.83
N PHE A 123 -3.53 -10.25 -1.66
CA PHE A 123 -3.45 -11.17 -0.53
C PHE A 123 -2.20 -12.06 -0.57
N ARG A 124 -1.84 -12.60 0.59
CA ARG A 124 -0.66 -13.46 0.75
C ARG A 124 -1.02 -14.88 1.09
N ILE A 125 -0.28 -15.80 0.49
CA ILE A 125 -0.33 -17.22 0.86
C ILE A 125 0.84 -17.53 1.79
N PRO A 126 0.65 -18.40 2.79
CA PRO A 126 1.64 -18.61 3.85
C PRO A 126 2.96 -19.24 3.36
N THR A 127 2.96 -19.83 2.17
CA THR A 127 4.09 -20.55 1.57
C THR A 127 5.04 -19.66 0.79
N LEU A 128 4.66 -18.43 0.45
CA LEU A 128 5.47 -17.54 -0.40
C LEU A 128 5.64 -16.16 0.25
N ILE A 129 6.83 -15.57 0.10
CA ILE A 129 7.11 -14.19 0.49
C ILE A 129 7.33 -13.37 -0.77
N HIS A 130 6.33 -12.58 -1.15
CA HIS A 130 6.35 -11.76 -2.36
C HIS A 130 6.83 -12.59 -3.56
N THR A 131 7.90 -12.12 -4.22
CA THR A 131 8.51 -12.75 -5.37
C THR A 131 9.81 -13.47 -5.02
N ARG A 132 10.15 -13.55 -3.72
CA ARG A 132 11.45 -14.05 -3.25
C ARG A 132 11.50 -15.56 -3.07
N SER A 133 10.36 -16.21 -2.89
CA SER A 133 10.29 -17.65 -2.60
C SER A 133 10.31 -18.54 -3.85
N ALA A 134 10.32 -17.97 -5.06
CA ALA A 134 10.23 -18.73 -6.30
C ALA A 134 11.42 -19.70 -6.54
N ASN A 135 12.57 -19.42 -5.94
CA ASN A 135 13.76 -20.28 -5.98
C ASN A 135 13.69 -21.48 -5.02
N ALA A 136 12.77 -21.47 -4.05
CA ALA A 136 12.63 -22.54 -3.07
C ALA A 136 11.74 -23.65 -3.64
N LYS A 137 12.37 -24.72 -4.15
CA LYS A 137 11.68 -25.86 -4.81
C LYS A 137 10.51 -26.40 -3.99
N TRP A 138 10.71 -26.62 -2.69
CA TRP A 138 9.68 -27.14 -1.79
C TRP A 138 8.48 -26.21 -1.61
N LEU A 139 8.70 -24.89 -1.57
CA LEU A 139 7.63 -23.90 -1.45
C LEU A 139 6.84 -23.79 -2.76
N THR A 140 7.56 -23.82 -3.88
CA THR A 140 6.95 -23.84 -5.22
C THR A 140 6.15 -25.11 -5.44
N GLU A 141 6.60 -26.28 -4.97
CA GLU A 141 5.83 -27.52 -5.06
C GLU A 141 4.42 -27.38 -4.43
N ILE A 142 4.33 -26.77 -3.25
CA ILE A 142 3.06 -26.51 -2.56
C ILE A 142 2.23 -25.44 -3.28
N SER A 143 2.88 -24.41 -3.84
CA SER A 143 2.20 -23.25 -4.44
C SER A 143 2.78 -22.92 -5.82
N HIS A 144 2.49 -23.79 -6.80
CA HIS A 144 3.00 -23.69 -8.18
C HIS A 144 1.97 -23.17 -9.19
N ARG A 145 0.68 -23.11 -8.82
CA ARG A 145 -0.37 -22.52 -9.68
C ARG A 145 -0.90 -21.21 -9.12
N HIS A 146 -1.20 -20.28 -10.01
CA HIS A 146 -1.85 -19.02 -9.67
C HIS A 146 -3.34 -19.16 -9.94
N PRO A 147 -4.18 -19.55 -8.95
CA PRO A 147 -5.61 -19.57 -9.15
C PRO A 147 -6.28 -18.26 -8.72
N LEU A 148 -7.41 -17.96 -9.36
CA LEU A 148 -8.40 -17.03 -8.83
C LEU A 148 -9.28 -17.77 -7.83
N TRP A 149 -9.22 -17.38 -6.57
CA TRP A 149 -10.15 -17.87 -5.55
C TRP A 149 -11.51 -17.25 -5.81
N ILE A 150 -12.53 -18.10 -5.91
CA ILE A 150 -13.92 -17.71 -6.15
C ILE A 150 -14.84 -18.53 -5.26
N HIS A 151 -15.88 -17.89 -4.72
CA HIS A 151 -16.88 -18.60 -3.91
C HIS A 151 -17.69 -19.57 -4.80
N PRO A 152 -18.06 -20.78 -4.34
CA PRO A 152 -18.82 -21.74 -5.14
C PRO A 152 -20.12 -21.19 -5.75
N SER A 153 -20.87 -20.34 -5.04
CA SER A 153 -22.10 -19.72 -5.56
C SER A 153 -21.85 -18.77 -6.72
N ASP A 154 -20.78 -17.99 -6.66
CA ASP A 154 -20.42 -17.04 -7.70
C ASP A 154 -19.96 -17.78 -8.95
N ALA A 155 -19.18 -18.84 -8.76
CA ALA A 155 -18.78 -19.72 -9.85
C ALA A 155 -20.00 -20.36 -10.54
N GLU A 156 -21.01 -20.80 -9.78
CA GLU A 156 -22.26 -21.34 -10.33
C GLU A 156 -23.05 -20.28 -11.09
N GLN A 157 -23.25 -19.10 -10.51
CA GLN A 157 -23.96 -17.99 -11.15
C GLN A 157 -23.31 -17.56 -12.47
N LEU A 158 -21.97 -17.58 -12.52
CA LEU A 158 -21.19 -17.18 -13.68
C LEU A 158 -20.91 -18.33 -14.66
N GLY A 159 -21.39 -19.55 -14.39
CA GLY A 159 -21.14 -20.71 -15.23
C GLY A 159 -19.66 -21.11 -15.34
N ILE A 160 -18.89 -20.92 -14.27
CA ILE A 160 -17.46 -21.21 -14.22
C ILE A 160 -17.23 -22.63 -13.69
N ASP A 161 -16.71 -23.48 -14.56
CA ASP A 161 -16.34 -24.85 -14.23
C ASP A 161 -15.14 -24.93 -13.26
N VAL A 162 -15.03 -26.07 -12.57
CA VAL A 162 -13.89 -26.38 -11.71
C VAL A 162 -12.60 -26.39 -12.54
N GLY A 163 -11.64 -25.53 -12.18
CA GLY A 163 -10.38 -25.41 -12.92
C GLY A 163 -10.49 -24.71 -14.27
N GLY A 164 -11.67 -24.18 -14.62
CA GLY A 164 -11.90 -23.40 -15.83
C GLY A 164 -11.05 -22.12 -15.84
N LEU A 165 -10.67 -21.67 -17.04
CA LEU A 165 -9.97 -20.39 -17.21
C LEU A 165 -10.98 -19.25 -17.22
N VAL A 166 -10.70 -18.22 -16.43
CA VAL A 166 -11.50 -17.00 -16.38
C VAL A 166 -10.68 -15.81 -16.81
N ARG A 167 -11.33 -14.86 -17.49
CA ARG A 167 -10.72 -13.57 -17.84
C ARG A 167 -11.17 -12.52 -16.82
N VAL A 168 -10.24 -12.07 -15.99
CA VAL A 168 -10.48 -10.97 -15.06
C VAL A 168 -10.16 -9.66 -15.78
N ARG A 169 -11.16 -8.78 -15.93
CA ARG A 169 -11.03 -7.48 -16.59
C ARG A 169 -11.21 -6.35 -15.56
N THR A 170 -10.38 -5.32 -15.67
CA THR A 170 -10.52 -4.05 -14.96
C THR A 170 -10.38 -2.89 -15.96
N ALA A 171 -10.50 -1.65 -15.49
CA ALA A 171 -10.21 -0.48 -16.33
C ALA A 171 -8.76 -0.45 -16.84
N ALA A 172 -7.81 -1.06 -16.11
CA ALA A 172 -6.39 -1.09 -16.49
C ALA A 172 -6.05 -2.16 -17.54
N GLY A 173 -6.91 -3.16 -17.75
CA GLY A 173 -6.63 -4.26 -18.68
C GLY A 173 -7.29 -5.57 -18.27
N HIS A 174 -6.70 -6.68 -18.66
CA HIS A 174 -7.19 -8.00 -18.27
C HIS A 174 -6.07 -9.03 -18.15
N PHE A 175 -6.34 -10.09 -17.40
CA PHE A 175 -5.52 -11.30 -17.38
C PHE A 175 -6.41 -12.55 -17.35
N VAL A 176 -5.83 -13.68 -17.77
CA VAL A 176 -6.50 -14.99 -17.78
C VAL A 176 -5.85 -15.89 -16.74
N ILE A 177 -6.66 -16.55 -15.92
CA ILE A 177 -6.21 -17.30 -14.74
C ILE A 177 -7.17 -18.49 -14.48
N PRO A 178 -6.69 -19.65 -14.01
CA PRO A 178 -7.59 -20.74 -13.62
C PRO A 178 -8.39 -20.40 -12.36
N ALA A 179 -9.67 -20.77 -12.32
CA ALA A 179 -10.52 -20.61 -11.16
C ALA A 179 -10.33 -21.74 -10.14
N TRP A 180 -10.30 -21.38 -8.85
CA TRP A 180 -10.30 -22.30 -7.72
C TRP A 180 -11.50 -21.98 -6.83
N ARG A 181 -12.45 -22.91 -6.77
CA ARG A 181 -13.66 -22.78 -5.96
C ARG A 181 -13.33 -23.04 -4.48
N THR A 182 -13.69 -22.12 -3.60
CA THR A 182 -13.43 -22.24 -2.16
C THR A 182 -14.47 -21.48 -1.34
N GLN A 183 -14.95 -22.06 -0.24
CA GLN A 183 -15.82 -21.36 0.72
C GLN A 183 -15.01 -20.44 1.67
N GLY A 184 -13.68 -20.44 1.58
CA GLY A 184 -12.80 -19.54 2.33
C GLY A 184 -12.78 -18.09 1.83
N ILE A 185 -13.64 -17.72 0.89
CA ILE A 185 -13.78 -16.36 0.36
C ILE A 185 -15.26 -15.96 0.35
N ARG A 186 -15.54 -14.68 0.63
CA ARG A 186 -16.91 -14.14 0.67
C ARG A 186 -17.54 -14.12 -0.74
N PRO A 187 -18.83 -14.45 -0.90
CA PRO A 187 -19.57 -14.17 -2.14
C PRO A 187 -19.49 -12.69 -2.55
N GLY A 188 -19.40 -12.42 -3.85
CA GLY A 188 -19.16 -11.08 -4.40
C GLY A 188 -17.68 -10.68 -4.44
N VAL A 189 -16.78 -11.51 -3.91
CA VAL A 189 -15.33 -11.24 -3.83
C VAL A 189 -14.55 -12.36 -4.52
N VAL A 190 -13.58 -11.98 -5.34
CA VAL A 190 -12.60 -12.89 -5.93
C VAL A 190 -11.19 -12.46 -5.55
N ALA A 191 -10.27 -13.40 -5.39
CA ALA A 191 -8.91 -13.07 -4.95
C ALA A 191 -7.85 -13.77 -5.81
N ALA A 192 -6.84 -13.02 -6.24
CA ALA A 192 -5.69 -13.54 -6.95
C ALA A 192 -4.44 -13.19 -6.14
N SER A 193 -3.63 -14.18 -5.77
CA SER A 193 -2.42 -13.93 -4.95
C SER A 193 -1.39 -13.14 -5.74
N HIS A 194 -0.72 -12.15 -5.14
CA HIS A 194 0.29 -11.35 -5.84
C HIS A 194 1.63 -12.06 -6.07
N HIS A 195 1.79 -13.29 -5.58
CA HIS A 195 3.08 -14.01 -5.54
C HIS A 195 3.44 -14.65 -6.89
N MET A 196 2.47 -14.82 -7.79
CA MET A 196 2.53 -15.73 -8.93
C MET A 196 1.87 -15.09 -10.17
N GLY A 197 1.81 -15.82 -11.29
CA GLY A 197 1.10 -15.35 -12.48
C GLY A 197 1.96 -14.66 -13.53
N ARG A 198 3.29 -14.83 -13.47
CA ARG A 198 4.19 -14.28 -14.48
C ARG A 198 4.14 -15.14 -15.75
N TRP A 199 3.56 -14.59 -16.80
CA TRP A 199 3.59 -15.14 -18.15
C TRP A 199 3.57 -13.99 -19.16
N ARG A 200 4.04 -14.26 -20.39
CA ARG A 200 4.05 -13.30 -21.50
C ARG A 200 3.40 -13.94 -22.71
N LEU A 201 2.76 -13.17 -23.59
CA LEU A 201 2.29 -13.71 -24.85
C LEU A 201 3.48 -14.14 -25.72
N ASP A 202 3.33 -15.24 -26.44
CA ASP A 202 4.29 -15.65 -27.47
C ASP A 202 4.47 -14.52 -28.50
N GLY A 203 5.72 -14.13 -28.74
CA GLY A 203 6.05 -13.01 -29.64
C GLY A 203 5.89 -11.61 -29.04
N ALA A 204 5.36 -11.45 -27.82
CA ALA A 204 5.43 -10.18 -27.12
C ALA A 204 6.86 -9.91 -26.67
N GLY A 205 7.47 -8.86 -27.21
CA GLY A 205 8.71 -8.29 -26.67
C GLY A 205 8.51 -8.01 -25.19
N GLY A 206 9.48 -8.40 -24.36
CA GLY A 206 9.32 -8.46 -22.92
C GLY A 206 8.77 -7.16 -22.33
N ALA A 207 7.58 -7.22 -21.75
CA ALA A 207 7.09 -6.17 -20.86
C ALA A 207 7.87 -6.27 -19.54
N GLY A 208 9.09 -5.74 -19.55
CA GLY A 208 9.84 -5.45 -18.34
C GLY A 208 9.00 -4.52 -17.48
N GLY A 209 8.84 -4.88 -16.21
CA GLY A 209 8.18 -4.01 -15.24
C GLY A 209 8.84 -2.63 -15.22
N ALA A 210 8.03 -1.61 -14.99
CA ALA A 210 8.48 -0.26 -14.73
C ALA A 210 9.62 -0.26 -13.69
N GLY A 211 10.76 0.31 -14.06
CA GLY A 211 11.90 0.52 -13.18
C GLY A 211 13.13 -0.33 -13.52
N ARG A 212 13.90 0.11 -14.51
CA ARG A 212 15.35 0.39 -14.39
C ARG A 212 15.92 0.70 -15.77
N ASP A 213 16.39 1.94 -15.90
CA ASP A 213 17.31 2.36 -16.93
C ASP A 213 18.64 1.66 -16.63
N SER A 214 18.79 0.44 -17.13
CA SER A 214 20.06 -0.26 -17.16
C SER A 214 20.38 -0.57 -18.60
N GLY A 215 21.29 0.22 -19.16
CA GLY A 215 21.89 -0.03 -20.46
C GLY A 215 22.51 -1.42 -20.52
N ASP A 216 22.47 -1.97 -21.73
CA ASP A 216 23.34 -3.05 -22.22
C ASP A 216 23.46 -4.32 -21.35
N ALA A 217 22.32 -4.87 -20.93
CA ALA A 217 22.22 -6.26 -20.49
C ALA A 217 21.23 -6.99 -21.41
N GLY A 218 21.72 -8.06 -22.03
CA GLY A 218 21.11 -8.68 -23.20
C GLY A 218 19.70 -9.25 -22.98
N GLN A 219 19.03 -9.44 -24.12
CA GLN A 219 17.74 -10.10 -24.34
C GLN A 219 17.50 -11.43 -23.60
N ALA A 220 18.51 -12.00 -22.94
CA ALA A 220 18.48 -13.34 -22.36
C ALA A 220 17.87 -13.41 -20.94
N ASP A 221 17.89 -12.33 -20.15
CA ASP A 221 17.44 -12.40 -18.75
C ASP A 221 15.91 -12.31 -18.59
N ALA A 222 15.19 -11.80 -19.59
CA ALA A 222 13.72 -11.77 -19.58
C ALA A 222 13.08 -13.16 -19.78
N ALA A 223 13.84 -14.15 -20.26
CA ALA A 223 13.34 -15.49 -20.57
C ALA A 223 12.98 -16.31 -19.33
N TRP A 224 13.60 -16.03 -18.17
CA TRP A 224 13.42 -16.80 -16.94
C TRP A 224 12.29 -16.29 -16.05
N ALA A 225 11.82 -15.06 -16.28
CA ALA A 225 10.87 -14.41 -15.37
C ALA A 225 9.39 -14.64 -15.74
N ALA A 226 9.09 -14.99 -16.99
CA ALA A 226 7.72 -15.18 -17.47
C ALA A 226 7.66 -16.24 -18.57
N GLY A 227 6.90 -17.31 -18.33
CA GLY A 227 6.65 -18.35 -19.35
C GLY A 227 5.91 -17.75 -20.54
N ALA A 228 6.35 -18.06 -21.75
CA ALA A 228 5.64 -17.65 -22.96
C ALA A 228 4.36 -18.49 -23.11
N VAL A 229 3.26 -17.85 -23.51
CA VAL A 229 1.97 -18.53 -23.65
C VAL A 229 1.24 -18.06 -24.89
N THR A 230 0.50 -18.97 -25.49
CA THR A 230 -0.49 -18.69 -26.52
C THR A 230 -1.89 -18.79 -25.92
N LEU A 231 -2.73 -17.77 -26.15
CA LEU A 231 -4.14 -17.76 -25.78
C LEU A 231 -5.00 -18.10 -27.00
N GLN A 232 -5.90 -19.06 -26.84
CA GLN A 232 -6.97 -19.35 -27.80
C GLN A 232 -8.32 -19.00 -27.18
N ARG A 233 -9.24 -18.48 -28.01
CA ARG A 233 -10.59 -18.10 -27.59
C ARG A 233 -11.62 -18.78 -28.49
N ASP A 234 -12.62 -19.39 -27.87
CA ASP A 234 -13.82 -19.94 -28.52
C ASP A 234 -15.06 -19.46 -27.75
N GLY A 235 -15.75 -18.44 -28.28
CA GLY A 235 -16.84 -17.77 -27.56
C GLY A 235 -16.40 -17.14 -26.23
N THR A 236 -16.90 -17.70 -25.11
CA THR A 236 -16.55 -17.33 -23.73
C THR A 236 -15.44 -18.21 -23.14
N VAL A 237 -15.04 -19.28 -23.83
CA VAL A 237 -14.05 -20.24 -23.37
C VAL A 237 -12.65 -19.80 -23.79
N TRP A 238 -11.74 -19.75 -22.82
CA TRP A 238 -10.33 -19.47 -23.04
C TRP A 238 -9.48 -20.72 -22.84
N ARG A 239 -8.43 -20.87 -23.64
CA ARG A 239 -7.40 -21.89 -23.48
C ARG A 239 -6.03 -21.22 -23.46
N LEU A 240 -5.23 -21.55 -22.46
CA LEU A 240 -3.84 -21.12 -22.34
C LEU A 240 -2.93 -22.31 -22.63
N ARG A 241 -2.04 -22.17 -23.63
CA ARG A 241 -0.97 -23.12 -23.94
C ARG A 241 0.37 -22.49 -23.59
N ARG A 242 1.21 -23.22 -22.87
CA ARG A 242 2.62 -22.91 -22.66
C ARG A 242 3.47 -23.57 -23.74
#